data_AF-A0A641MBP3-F1
#
_entry.id   AF-A0A641MBP3-F1
#
_cell.length_a   1.000
_cell.length_b   1.000
_cell.length_c   1.000
_cell.angle_alpha   90.00
_cell.angle_beta   90.00
_cell.angle_gamma   90.00
#
_symmetry.space_group_name_H-M   'P 1'
#
loop_
_entity.id
_entity.type
_entity.pdbx_description
1 polymer ?
#
loop_
_entity_poly.entity_id
_entity_poly.type
_entity_poly.pdbx_seq_one_letter_code
_entity_poly.pdbx_strand_id
1 'polypeptide(L)' 'MMRNACRHLLATGFAALCSTAAIAQHKVEMLPFGDMDQWVNREIKESGIIGGHTKNVYAVGPTQTITGAKAYKNLGGSP' A
#
# COMPACT_ATOMS: atom_id res chain seq x y z
N MET A 1 19.42 7.44 -55.70
CA MET A 1 18.44 6.39 -55.34
C MET A 1 18.67 5.80 -53.94
N MET A 2 19.88 5.36 -53.56
CA MET A 2 20.16 4.73 -52.23
C MET A 2 19.98 5.61 -50.98
N ARG A 3 20.23 6.93 -51.04
CA ARG A 3 20.14 7.83 -49.87
C ARG A 3 18.71 7.95 -49.30
N ASN A 4 17.69 7.88 -50.15
CA ASN A 4 16.30 8.08 -49.75
C ASN A 4 15.71 6.78 -49.16
N ALA A 5 16.15 5.62 -49.68
CA ALA A 5 15.80 4.30 -49.15
C ALA A 5 16.41 4.06 -47.75
N CYS A 6 17.67 4.46 -47.53
CA CYS A 6 18.31 4.37 -46.22
C CYS A 6 17.64 5.29 -45.18
N ARG A 7 17.25 6.51 -45.57
CA ARG A 7 16.48 7.42 -44.70
C ARG A 7 15.10 6.87 -44.33
N HIS A 8 14.40 6.23 -45.27
CA HIS A 8 13.13 5.57 -45.00
C HIS A 8 13.29 4.38 -44.06
N LEU A 9 14.29 3.52 -44.29
CA LEU A 9 14.59 2.36 -43.43
C LEU A 9 14.98 2.78 -42.01
N LEU A 10 15.76 3.86 -41.87
CA LEU A 10 16.11 4.43 -40.57
C LEU A 10 14.89 5.03 -39.85
N ALA A 11 13.99 5.70 -40.59
CA ALA A 11 12.79 6.30 -40.02
C ALA A 11 11.74 5.27 -39.57
N THR A 12 11.52 4.18 -40.32
CA THR A 12 10.61 3.10 -39.91
C THR A 12 11.18 2.26 -38.77
N GLY A 13 12.50 2.05 -38.71
CA GLY A 13 13.14 1.37 -37.59
C GLY A 13 13.00 2.13 -36.26
N PHE A 14 13.08 3.47 -36.29
CA PHE A 14 12.94 4.31 -35.10
C PHE A 14 11.50 4.35 -34.57
N ALA A 15 10.50 4.39 -35.45
CA ALA A 15 9.08 4.36 -35.06
C ALA A 15 8.66 3.03 -34.40
N ALA A 16 9.25 1.90 -34.82
CA ALA A 16 8.98 0.59 -34.22
C ALA A 16 9.52 0.45 -32.78
N LEU A 17 10.57 1.21 -32.43
CA LEU A 17 11.19 1.21 -31.09
C LEU A 17 10.42 2.06 -30.06
N CYS A 18 9.56 2.98 -30.50
CA CYS A 18 8.78 3.85 -29.60
C CYS A 18 7.44 3.25 -29.14
N SER A 19 7.00 2.13 -29.73
CA SER A 19 5.70 1.52 -29.41
C SER A 19 5.68 0.69 -28.13
N THR A 20 6.83 0.49 -27.47
CA THR A 20 6.91 -0.18 -26.16
C THR A 20 7.03 0.83 -25.03
N ALA A 21 6.21 1.88 -25.05
CA ALA A 21 5.94 2.61 -23.81
C ALA A 21 5.19 1.65 -22.89
N ALA A 22 5.93 1.04 -21.95
CA ALA A 22 5.37 0.14 -20.95
C ALA A 22 4.22 0.86 -20.23
N ILE A 23 2.99 0.44 -20.51
CA ILE A 23 1.82 0.93 -19.82
C ILE A 23 1.95 0.43 -18.38
N ALA A 24 2.30 1.33 -17.46
CA ALA A 24 2.19 1.06 -16.04
C ALA A 24 0.69 0.87 -15.73
N GLN A 25 0.24 -0.38 -15.77
CA GLN A 25 -1.14 -0.74 -15.45
C GLN A 25 -1.40 -0.39 -13.98
N HIS A 26 -2.52 0.27 -13.68
CA HIS A 26 -2.94 0.47 -12.29
C HIS A 26 -3.18 -0.90 -11.66
N LYS A 27 -2.34 -1.28 -10.70
CA LYS A 27 -2.50 -2.52 -9.93
C LYS A 27 -3.42 -2.22 -8.75
N VAL A 28 -4.66 -2.70 -8.84
CA VAL A 28 -5.54 -2.73 -7.67
C VAL A 28 -5.12 -3.91 -6.81
N GLU A 29 -4.62 -3.61 -5.62
CA GLU A 29 -4.33 -4.63 -4.61
C GLU A 29 -5.46 -4.65 -3.59
N MET A 30 -5.93 -5.86 -3.25
CA MET A 30 -6.79 -6.02 -2.09
C MET A 30 -5.98 -5.79 -0.83
N LEU A 31 -6.37 -4.78 -0.05
CA LEU A 31 -5.84 -4.59 1.29
C LEU A 31 -6.51 -5.59 2.25
N PRO A 32 -5.73 -6.32 3.06
CA PRO A 32 -6.31 -7.08 4.16
C PRO A 32 -7.18 -6.16 5.02
N PHE A 33 -8.34 -6.66 5.48
CA PHE A 33 -9.27 -5.92 6.34
C PHE A 33 -9.82 -4.62 5.72
N GLY A 34 -9.81 -4.50 4.38
CA GLY A 34 -10.23 -3.31 3.66
C GLY A 34 -11.74 -3.00 3.68
N ASP A 35 -12.56 -3.94 4.16
CA ASP A 35 -13.99 -3.72 4.43
C ASP A 35 -14.25 -2.92 5.72
N MET A 36 -13.22 -2.70 6.54
CA MET A 36 -13.26 -1.94 7.80
C MET A 36 -14.24 -2.51 8.85
N ASP A 37 -14.63 -3.78 8.72
CA ASP A 37 -15.49 -4.46 9.70
C ASP A 37 -14.69 -5.19 10.79
N GLN A 38 -13.37 -5.29 10.61
CA GLN A 38 -12.48 -5.99 11.53
C GLN A 38 -11.53 -5.03 12.23
N TRP A 39 -11.56 -5.09 13.56
CA TRP A 39 -10.81 -4.17 14.42
C TRP A 39 -10.08 -4.91 15.54
N VAL A 40 -8.80 -4.55 15.69
CA VAL A 40 -8.03 -4.81 16.91
C VAL A 40 -8.40 -3.72 17.92
N ASN A 41 -9.01 -4.10 19.04
CA ASN A 41 -9.18 -3.22 20.19
C ASN A 41 -7.97 -3.34 21.12
N ARG A 42 -7.42 -2.23 21.57
CA ARG A 42 -6.33 -2.19 22.56
C ARG A 42 -6.77 -1.43 23.79
N GLU A 43 -6.68 -2.09 24.94
CA GLU A 43 -7.00 -1.50 26.22
C GLU A 43 -5.70 -1.11 26.94
N ILE A 44 -5.42 0.19 26.95
CA ILE A 44 -4.15 0.73 27.46
C ILE A 44 -4.45 1.53 28.72
N LYS A 45 -3.82 1.14 29.83
CA LYS A 45 -3.80 1.92 31.06
C LYS A 45 -2.81 3.07 30.90
N GLU A 46 -3.32 4.28 30.96
CA GLU A 46 -2.51 5.50 31.02
C GLU A 46 -1.63 5.53 32.29
N SER A 47 -0.53 6.29 32.24
CA SER A 47 0.21 6.62 33.45
C SER A 47 -0.62 7.53 34.36
N GLY A 48 -0.34 7.54 35.66
CA GLY A 48 -1.00 8.45 36.60
C GLY A 48 -0.77 9.94 36.27
N ILE A 49 0.32 10.27 35.57
CA ILE A 49 0.66 11.64 35.15
C ILE A 49 -0.34 12.17 34.11
N ILE A 50 -0.84 11.33 33.21
CA ILE A 50 -1.75 11.73 32.12
C ILE A 50 -3.23 11.41 32.41
N GLY A 51 -3.54 10.87 33.59
CA GLY A 51 -4.90 10.63 34.06
C GLY A 51 -5.15 9.23 34.60
N GLY A 52 -4.28 8.26 34.27
CA GLY A 52 -4.39 6.90 34.80
C GLY A 52 -5.65 6.15 34.37
N HIS A 53 -6.37 6.61 33.34
CA HIS A 53 -7.56 5.92 32.85
C HIS A 53 -7.18 4.80 31.87
N THR A 54 -8.07 3.82 31.73
CA THR A 54 -7.97 2.88 30.62
C THR A 54 -8.56 3.52 29.37
N LYS A 55 -7.84 3.48 28.25
CA LYS A 55 -8.30 3.95 26.94
C LYS A 55 -8.38 2.79 25.97
N ASN A 56 -9.37 2.85 25.09
CA ASN A 56 -9.52 1.93 23.98
C ASN A 56 -8.92 2.57 22.72
N VAL A 57 -7.98 1.87 22.09
CA VAL A 57 -7.34 2.29 20.83
C VAL A 57 -7.66 1.23 19.78
N TYR A 58 -8.22 1.66 18.66
CA TYR A 58 -8.64 0.78 17.58
C TYR A 58 -7.64 0.81 16.43
N ALA A 59 -7.37 -0.35 15.85
CA ALA A 59 -6.60 -0.47 14.62
C ALA A 59 -7.27 -1.48 13.70
N VAL A 60 -7.25 -1.19 12.40
CA VAL A 60 -7.74 -2.14 11.38
C VAL A 60 -6.88 -3.40 11.40
N GLY A 61 -7.51 -4.57 11.44
CA GLY A 61 -6.82 -5.85 11.58
C GLY A 61 -7.74 -6.96 12.08
N PRO A 62 -7.21 -8.14 12.45
CA PRO A 62 -8.02 -9.23 12.95
C PRO A 62 -8.82 -8.82 14.19
N THR A 63 -10.07 -9.27 14.28
CA THR A 63 -10.94 -8.97 15.42
C THR A 63 -10.38 -9.59 16.70
N GLN A 64 -9.79 -8.76 17.57
CA GLN A 64 -9.24 -9.20 18.85
C GLN A 64 -9.10 -8.04 19.84
N THR A 65 -8.96 -8.37 21.13
CA THR A 65 -8.61 -7.42 22.19
C THR A 65 -7.22 -7.67 22.74
N ILE A 66 -6.39 -6.63 22.82
CA ILE A 66 -5.05 -6.66 23.44
C ILE A 66 -5.09 -5.80 24.69
N THR A 67 -4.81 -6.40 25.84
CA THR A 67 -4.78 -5.71 27.13
C THR A 67 -3.36 -5.36 27.56
N GLY A 68 -3.23 -4.22 28.25
CA GLY A 68 -2.01 -3.75 28.89
C GLY A 68 -1.06 -2.98 27.98
N ALA A 69 0.05 -2.52 28.56
CA ALA A 69 1.07 -1.69 27.89
C ALA A 69 2.02 -2.51 26.99
N LYS A 70 1.49 -3.45 26.21
CA LYS A 70 2.27 -4.21 25.23
C LYS A 70 2.56 -3.33 24.02
N ALA A 71 3.82 -3.33 23.58
CA ALA A 71 4.21 -2.67 22.34
C ALA A 71 3.38 -3.22 21.17
N TYR A 72 2.86 -2.32 20.34
CA TYR A 72 1.99 -2.71 19.24
C TYR A 72 2.79 -3.06 18.00
N LYS A 73 2.46 -4.20 17.38
CA LYS A 73 2.88 -4.56 16.05
C LYS A 73 1.66 -4.49 15.15
N ASN A 74 1.79 -3.87 13.98
CA ASN A 74 0.70 -3.80 13.01
C ASN A 74 0.24 -5.23 12.66
N LEU A 75 -1.05 -5.52 12.90
CA LEU A 75 -1.68 -6.81 12.59
C LEU A 75 -2.53 -6.75 11.32
N GLY A 76 -2.83 -5.55 10.82
CA GLY A 76 -3.62 -5.33 9.61
C GLY A 76 -2.81 -5.48 8.31
N GLY A 77 -1.47 -5.48 8.39
CA GLY A 77 -0.61 -5.56 7.20
C GLY A 77 -0.74 -4.34 6.27
N SER A 78 -1.23 -3.21 6.81
CA SER A 78 -1.36 -1.97 6.04
C SER A 78 0.03 -1.48 5.59
N PRO A 79 0.21 -1.11 4.29
CA PRO A 79 1.50 -0.72 3.71
C PRO A 79 2.22 0.44 4.41
#